data_AF-A0A496V1I8-F1
#
_entry.id   AF-A0A496V1I8-F1
#
_cell.length_a   1.000
_cell.length_b   1.000
_cell.length_c   1.000
_cell.angle_alpha   90.00
_cell.angle_beta   90.00
_cell.angle_gamma   90.00
#
_symmetry.space_group_name_H-M   'P 1'
#
loop_
_entity.id
_entity.type
_entity.pdbx_description
1 polymer ?
#
loop_
_entity_poly.entity_id
_entity_poly.type
_entity_poly.pdbx_seq_one_letter_code
_entity_poly.pdbx_strand_id
1 'polypeptide(L)'
;RNLGKNTNRRLSGWVKGLMASAIDIVASRRGSRVILVNAAYTSQICSKCGCFGKRTGNTFHCASGCGAEGGADQNAAVNILARLHDKELHRWLPFQKVKQILLERCRQSDETAHPERKDQLI
;
A
#
# COMPACT_ATOMS: atom_id res chain seq x y z
N ARG A 1 -7.64 -20.98 -11.72
CA ARG A 1 -7.75 -20.87 -10.24
C ARG A 1 -9.14 -20.35 -9.90
N ASN A 2 -9.92 -21.04 -9.05
CA ASN A 2 -11.22 -20.55 -8.58
C ASN A 2 -11.04 -19.74 -7.29
N LEU A 3 -11.46 -18.47 -7.27
CA LEU A 3 -11.30 -17.55 -6.13
C LEU A 3 -12.60 -17.37 -5.30
N GLY A 4 -13.62 -18.17 -5.59
CA GLY A 4 -14.95 -18.09 -4.99
C GLY A 4 -15.94 -17.23 -5.80
N LYS A 5 -17.24 -17.58 -5.71
CA LYS A 5 -18.31 -16.98 -6.55
C LYS A 5 -18.34 -15.44 -6.50
N ASN A 6 -18.27 -14.86 -5.30
CA ASN A 6 -18.34 -13.41 -5.12
C ASN A 6 -17.12 -12.67 -5.68
N THR A 7 -15.92 -13.21 -5.47
CA THR A 7 -14.67 -12.64 -6.01
C THR A 7 -14.66 -12.71 -7.53
N ASN A 8 -14.99 -13.87 -8.09
CA ASN A 8 -15.07 -14.06 -9.53
C ASN A 8 -16.07 -13.08 -10.16
N ARG A 9 -17.28 -12.94 -9.58
CA ARG A 9 -18.29 -11.96 -10.04
C ARG A 9 -17.75 -10.53 -10.07
N ARG A 10 -17.10 -10.09 -8.99
CA ARG A 10 -16.51 -8.73 -8.90
C ARG A 10 -15.41 -8.52 -9.94
N LEU A 11 -14.55 -9.52 -10.13
CA LEU A 11 -13.47 -9.44 -11.12
C LEU A 11 -14.01 -9.45 -12.56
N SER A 12 -15.03 -10.23 -12.86
CA SER A 12 -15.68 -10.26 -14.18
C SER A 12 -16.39 -8.94 -14.51
N GLY A 13 -17.00 -8.29 -13.51
CA GLY A 13 -17.61 -6.97 -13.71
C GLY A 13 -16.61 -5.80 -13.72
N TRP A 14 -15.34 -6.05 -13.38
CA TRP A 14 -14.35 -4.99 -13.29
C TRP A 14 -13.84 -4.59 -14.68
N VAL A 15 -14.18 -3.38 -15.11
CA VAL A 15 -13.77 -2.77 -16.39
C VAL A 15 -12.31 -2.29 -16.38
N LYS A 16 -11.39 -3.11 -15.87
CA LYS A 16 -9.98 -2.76 -15.66
C LYS A 16 -9.28 -2.26 -16.92
N GLY A 17 -9.50 -2.93 -18.06
CA GLY A 17 -8.88 -2.56 -19.34
C GLY A 17 -9.34 -1.19 -19.83
N LEU A 18 -10.64 -0.92 -19.77
CA LEU A 18 -11.21 0.38 -20.16
C LEU A 18 -10.66 1.51 -19.29
N MET A 19 -10.59 1.30 -17.97
CA MET A 19 -10.06 2.29 -17.03
C MET A 19 -8.58 2.58 -17.30
N ALA A 20 -7.77 1.55 -17.58
CA ALA A 20 -6.37 1.74 -17.94
C ALA A 20 -6.22 2.58 -19.22
N SER A 21 -6.96 2.23 -20.29
CA SER A 21 -6.93 2.99 -21.54
C SER A 21 -7.38 4.44 -21.36
N ALA A 22 -8.42 4.69 -20.55
CA ALA A 22 -8.89 6.04 -20.27
C ALA A 22 -7.81 6.88 -19.56
N ILE A 23 -7.13 6.30 -18.56
CA ILE A 23 -6.03 6.95 -17.84
C ILE A 23 -4.87 7.27 -18.79
N ASP A 24 -4.48 6.33 -19.65
CA ASP A 24 -3.38 6.51 -20.61
C ASP A 24 -3.69 7.62 -21.64
N ILE A 25 -4.92 7.65 -22.17
CA ILE A 25 -5.37 8.69 -23.11
C ILE A 25 -5.34 10.07 -22.46
N VAL A 26 -5.88 10.19 -21.25
CA VAL A 26 -5.95 11.46 -20.51
C VAL A 26 -4.54 11.95 -20.17
N ALA A 27 -3.66 11.06 -19.72
CA ALA A 27 -2.27 11.41 -19.43
C ALA A 27 -1.53 11.88 -20.68
N SER A 28 -1.64 11.14 -21.79
CA SER A 28 -1.00 11.48 -23.06
C SER A 28 -1.45 12.84 -23.59
N ARG A 29 -2.76 13.14 -23.54
CA ARG A 29 -3.32 14.43 -23.97
C ARG A 29 -2.85 15.62 -23.13
N ARG A 30 -2.43 15.39 -21.88
CA ARG A 30 -2.01 16.43 -20.94
C ARG A 30 -0.48 16.53 -20.80
N GLY A 31 0.29 15.73 -21.53
CA GLY A 31 1.75 15.67 -21.37
C GLY A 31 2.20 15.01 -20.05
N SER A 32 1.32 14.22 -19.42
CA SER A 32 1.62 13.48 -18.20
C SER A 32 2.06 12.05 -18.49
N ARG A 33 2.70 11.41 -17.50
CA ARG A 33 3.12 10.00 -17.58
C ARG A 33 2.34 9.15 -16.59
N VAL A 34 1.98 7.95 -17.03
CA VAL A 34 1.39 6.90 -16.17
C VAL A 34 2.50 5.93 -15.80
N ILE A 35 2.70 5.71 -14.49
CA ILE A 35 3.71 4.80 -13.97
C ILE A 35 3.03 3.77 -13.09
N LEU A 36 3.31 2.50 -13.35
CA LEU A 36 2.79 1.38 -12.58
C LEU A 36 3.79 1.02 -11.47
N VAL A 37 3.30 1.04 -10.23
CA VAL A 37 4.08 0.73 -9.02
C VAL A 37 3.59 -0.57 -8.38
N ASN A 38 4.34 -1.08 -7.39
CA ASN A 38 3.90 -2.25 -6.63
C ASN A 38 2.75 -1.87 -5.68
N ALA A 39 1.57 -2.44 -5.92
CA ALA A 39 0.37 -2.15 -5.12
C ALA A 39 0.26 -3.00 -3.84
N ALA A 40 1.19 -3.90 -3.58
CA ALA A 40 1.10 -4.80 -2.43
C ALA A 40 1.11 -4.01 -1.09
N TYR A 41 0.07 -4.26 -0.30
CA TYR A 41 -0.16 -3.69 1.04
C TYR A 41 -0.34 -2.18 1.14
N THR A 42 -0.51 -1.44 0.04
CA THR A 42 -0.67 0.02 0.08
C THR A 42 -1.89 0.48 0.88
N SER A 43 -2.95 -0.34 0.99
CA SER A 43 -4.12 -0.08 1.84
C SER A 43 -4.00 -0.58 3.28
N GLN A 44 -2.90 -1.26 3.61
CA GLN A 44 -2.67 -1.91 4.90
C GLN A 44 -1.47 -1.33 5.66
N ILE A 45 -0.66 -0.49 5.02
CA ILE A 45 0.46 0.22 5.66
C ILE A 45 0.03 1.65 6.02
N CYS A 46 0.51 2.16 7.15
CA CYS A 46 0.35 3.54 7.55
C CYS A 46 1.29 4.42 6.73
N SER A 47 0.73 5.38 6.02
CA SER A 47 1.49 6.38 5.25
C SER A 47 2.34 7.32 6.11
N LYS A 48 2.08 7.41 7.42
CA LYS A 48 2.83 8.24 8.35
C LYS A 48 4.08 7.54 8.92
N CYS A 49 3.97 6.28 9.33
CA CYS A 49 5.05 5.59 10.04
C CYS A 49 5.50 4.26 9.40
N GLY A 50 4.92 3.86 8.26
CA GLY A 50 5.33 2.65 7.54
C GLY A 50 4.90 1.32 8.18
N CYS A 51 4.23 1.36 9.34
CA CYS A 51 3.75 0.15 10.02
C CYS A 51 2.43 -0.37 9.49
N PHE A 52 2.18 -1.67 9.70
CA PHE A 52 0.89 -2.26 9.37
C PHE A 52 -0.23 -1.65 10.22
N GLY A 53 -1.40 -1.53 9.60
CA GLY A 53 -2.64 -1.10 10.22
C GLY A 53 -3.81 -1.87 9.64
N LYS A 54 -5.02 -1.45 10.02
CA LYS A 54 -6.26 -2.11 9.63
C LYS A 54 -7.14 -1.15 8.86
N ARG A 55 -7.58 -1.58 7.67
CA ARG A 55 -8.65 -0.92 6.92
C ARG A 55 -9.99 -1.56 7.31
N THR A 56 -10.97 -0.73 7.63
CA THR A 56 -12.36 -1.14 7.88
C THR A 56 -13.28 -0.24 7.06
N GLY A 57 -13.80 -0.76 5.95
CA GLY A 57 -14.60 0.06 5.01
C GLY A 57 -13.77 1.22 4.44
N ASN A 58 -14.19 2.45 4.76
CA ASN A 58 -13.56 3.69 4.29
C ASN A 58 -12.54 4.30 5.28
N THR A 59 -12.33 3.66 6.43
CA THR A 59 -11.37 4.13 7.44
C THR A 59 -10.14 3.23 7.51
N PHE A 60 -9.02 3.83 7.90
CA PHE A 60 -7.77 3.15 8.20
C PHE A 60 -7.31 3.56 9.60
N HIS A 61 -6.81 2.58 10.38
CA HIS A 61 -6.26 2.79 11.71
C HIS A 61 -4.90 2.08 11.86
N CYS A 62 -3.87 2.82 12.27
CA CYS A 62 -2.53 2.31 12.57
C CYS A 62 -2.37 1.94 14.05
N ALA A 63 -2.96 0.80 14.44
CA ALA A 63 -2.94 0.36 15.84
C ALA A 63 -1.55 -0.07 16.35
N SER A 64 -0.69 -0.61 15.49
CA SER A 64 0.63 -1.17 15.88
C SER A 64 1.80 -0.20 15.59
N GLY A 65 1.52 1.10 15.48
CA GLY A 65 2.52 2.09 15.12
C GLY A 65 2.16 3.44 15.74
N CYS A 66 2.06 4.47 14.90
CA CYS A 66 1.87 5.85 15.38
C CYS A 66 0.43 6.23 15.79
N GLY A 67 -0.52 5.29 15.82
CA GLY A 67 -1.91 5.54 16.20
C GLY A 67 -2.73 6.36 15.19
N ALA A 68 -2.20 6.65 14.00
CA ALA A 68 -2.90 7.47 13.01
C ALA A 68 -4.21 6.82 12.54
N GLU A 69 -5.27 7.63 12.47
CA GLU A 69 -6.57 7.27 11.92
C GLU A 69 -6.99 8.24 10.81
N GLY A 70 -7.72 7.75 9.82
CA GLY A 70 -8.23 8.60 8.74
C GLY A 70 -8.82 7.85 7.55
N GLY A 71 -8.95 8.56 6.43
CA GLY A 71 -9.50 8.02 5.18
C GLY A 71 -8.62 6.94 4.58
N ALA A 72 -9.18 5.75 4.36
CA ALA A 72 -8.44 4.60 3.85
C ALA A 72 -7.88 4.82 2.44
N ASP A 73 -8.63 5.50 1.58
CA ASP A 73 -8.22 5.75 0.20
C ASP A 73 -7.15 6.85 0.13
N GLN A 74 -7.21 7.86 1.00
CA GLN A 74 -6.16 8.86 1.14
C GLN A 74 -4.84 8.22 1.60
N ASN A 75 -4.90 7.39 2.65
CA ASN A 75 -3.73 6.65 3.12
C ASN A 75 -3.12 5.77 2.01
N ALA A 76 -3.97 5.06 1.25
CA ALA A 76 -3.51 4.23 0.14
C ALA A 76 -2.90 5.06 -1.00
N ALA A 77 -3.45 6.23 -1.31
CA ALA A 77 -2.92 7.13 -2.35
C ALA A 77 -1.53 7.67 -1.99
N VAL A 78 -1.32 8.08 -0.73
CA VAL A 78 -0.01 8.54 -0.25
C VAL A 78 1.01 7.39 -0.32
N ASN A 79 0.61 6.17 0.07
CA ASN A 79 1.47 5.00 -0.08
C ASN A 79 1.82 4.71 -1.54
N ILE A 80 0.86 4.79 -2.47
CA ILE A 80 1.12 4.61 -3.92
C ILE A 80 2.13 5.64 -4.42
N LEU A 81 2.00 6.90 -4.03
CA LEU A 81 2.96 7.95 -4.38
C LEU A 81 4.37 7.62 -3.85
N ALA A 82 4.49 7.19 -2.58
CA ALA A 82 5.77 6.81 -2.00
C ALA A 82 6.45 5.65 -2.76
N ARG A 83 5.66 4.71 -3.31
CA ARG A 83 6.21 3.60 -4.12
C ARG A 83 6.86 4.02 -5.43
N LEU A 84 6.59 5.22 -5.93
CA LEU A 84 7.25 5.71 -7.15
C LEU A 84 8.77 5.81 -6.99
N HIS A 85 9.24 6.14 -5.79
CA HIS A 85 10.66 6.37 -5.49
C HIS A 85 11.32 5.20 -4.75
N ASP A 86 10.56 4.15 -4.43
CA ASP A 86 11.03 2.99 -3.68
C ASP A 86 11.59 1.91 -4.60
N LYS A 87 12.91 1.94 -4.81
CA LYS A 87 13.61 0.98 -5.68
C LYS A 87 13.58 -0.44 -5.12
N GLU A 88 13.52 -0.60 -3.80
CA GLU A 88 13.50 -1.90 -3.15
C GLU A 88 12.14 -2.58 -3.36
N LEU A 89 11.04 -1.81 -3.29
CA LEU A 89 9.67 -2.27 -3.53
C LEU A 89 9.23 -2.12 -4.98
N HIS A 90 10.10 -2.49 -5.92
CA HIS A 90 9.82 -2.41 -7.35
C HIS A 90 8.56 -3.19 -7.78
N ARG A 91 7.97 -2.79 -8.92
CA ARG A 91 6.68 -3.26 -9.44
C ARG A 91 6.48 -4.78 -9.43
N TRP A 92 7.54 -5.53 -9.72
CA TRP A 92 7.48 -6.98 -9.93
C TRP A 92 7.87 -7.80 -8.70
N LEU A 93 8.24 -7.15 -7.60
CA LEU A 93 8.62 -7.85 -6.38
C LEU A 93 7.41 -8.66 -5.83
N PRO A 94 7.57 -9.97 -5.57
CA PRO A 94 6.49 -10.79 -5.01
C PRO A 94 5.97 -10.23 -3.70
N PHE A 95 4.66 -10.32 -3.49
CA PHE A 95 4.01 -9.71 -2.33
C PHE A 95 4.58 -10.23 -1.00
N GLN A 96 4.99 -11.50 -0.92
CA GLN A 96 5.62 -12.03 0.30
C GLN A 96 6.91 -11.28 0.65
N LYS A 97 7.75 -10.97 -0.34
CA LYS A 97 8.99 -10.21 -0.13
C LYS A 97 8.70 -8.76 0.23
N VAL A 98 7.72 -8.14 -0.43
CA VAL A 98 7.22 -6.81 -0.04
C VAL A 98 6.80 -6.78 1.43
N LYS A 99 6.06 -7.81 1.90
CA LYS A 99 5.65 -7.90 3.30
C LYS A 99 6.85 -7.93 4.25
N GLN A 100 7.87 -8.73 3.95
CA GLN A 100 9.06 -8.84 4.79
C GLN A 100 9.78 -7.49 4.92
N ILE A 101 10.01 -6.81 3.79
CA ILE A 101 10.67 -5.49 3.79
C ILE A 101 9.86 -4.47 4.59
N LEU A 102 8.53 -4.44 4.43
CA LEU A 102 7.67 -3.51 5.16
C LEU A 102 7.65 -3.78 6.67
N LEU A 103 7.65 -5.05 7.09
CA LEU A 103 7.75 -5.42 8.49
C LEU A 103 9.08 -4.96 9.10
N GLU A 104 10.18 -5.17 8.38
CA GLU A 104 11.51 -4.74 8.83
C GLU A 104 11.60 -3.20 8.95
N ARG A 105 11.09 -2.46 7.97
CA ARG A 105 11.04 -0.99 8.04
C ARG A 105 10.18 -0.46 9.18
N CYS A 106 9.06 -1.14 9.48
CA CYS A 106 8.22 -0.78 10.62
C CYS A 106 8.98 -0.97 11.95
N ARG A 107 9.71 -2.08 12.11
CA ARG A 107 10.54 -2.35 13.30
C ARG A 107 11.57 -1.23 13.52
N GLN A 108 12.29 -0.83 12.48
CA GLN A 108 13.27 0.26 12.52
C GLN A 108 12.63 1.62 12.86
N SER A 109 11.41 1.86 12.38
CA SER A 109 10.66 3.10 12.64
C SER A 109 10.18 3.18 14.10
N ASP A 110 9.78 2.05 14.70
CA ASP A 110 9.43 2.03 16.13
C ASP A 110 10.67 2.24 17.01
N GLU A 111 11.79 1.63 16.66
CA GLU A 111 13.08 1.79 17.35
C GLU A 111 13.65 3.21 17.33
N THR A 112 13.35 3.97 16.28
CA THR A 112 13.75 5.38 16.16
C THR A 112 12.77 6.31 16.88
N ALA A 113 11.49 5.95 16.96
CA ALA A 113 10.48 6.73 17.66
C ALA A 113 10.47 6.49 19.18
N HIS A 114 10.87 5.29 19.64
CA HIS A 114 10.85 4.87 21.05
C HIS A 114 12.10 4.03 21.39
N PRO A 115 13.28 4.66 21.52
CA PRO A 115 14.54 3.94 21.75
C PRO A 115 14.55 3.13 23.06
N GLU A 116 13.78 3.55 24.06
CA GLU A 116 13.61 2.87 25.36
C GLU A 116 12.93 1.49 25.32
N ARG A 117 12.29 1.11 24.20
CA ARG A 117 11.66 -0.22 24.06
C ARG A 117 12.59 -1.31 23.49
N LYS A 118 13.84 -0.97 23.14
CA LYS A 118 14.81 -1.91 22.57
C LYS A 118 15.18 -3.06 23.52
N ASP A 119 15.09 -2.84 24.83
CA ASP A 119 15.56 -3.78 25.85
C ASP A 119 14.51 -4.81 26.32
N GLN A 120 13.29 -4.78 25.79
CA GLN A 120 12.19 -5.68 26.23
C GLN A 120 12.00 -6.93 25.36
N LEU A 121 12.89 -7.16 24.39
CA LEU A 121 12.79 -8.27 23.43
C LEU A 121 13.96 -9.27 23.51
N ILE A 122 14.72 -9.28 24.61
CA ILE A 122 15.66 -10.36 24.96
C ILE A 122 14.98 -11.35 25.90
#